data_AF-A0A8H4T160-F1
#
_entry.id   AF-A0A8H4T160-F1
#
_cell.length_a   1.000
_cell.length_b   1.000
_cell.length_c   1.000
_cell.angle_alpha   90.00
_cell.angle_beta   90.00
_cell.angle_gamma   90.00
#
_symmetry.space_group_name_H-M   'P 1'
#
loop_
_entity.id
_entity.type
_entity.pdbx_description
1 polymer ?
#
loop_
_entity_poly.entity_id
_entity_poly.type
_entity_poly.pdbx_seq_one_letter_code
_entity_poly.pdbx_strand_id
1 'polypeptide(L)'
;MAETPRYSIESILTNIRSDNHNARFSVRRNGKVFYINISPAQFINSPNMTEKYMSYLEVLKSREEVIGDIYDTDVYEWVMAPFEPLLVELAPPPDCPPEEIKITLQDHIFPEFFVFELDIIDEKLRPRRVVVEDSPVRPSFIRFDDDFLDDLETWTAFYDPVGIILGFKDPIDALFKPPNMVLIDNCQTECFFKPCTSGVQIKQELKTYKLIHAAGLDSQLNLCHLYGVVMDECDFILGLLLTYIDSRGCPLSTKIEAGYTDEPPVALREKWMGQIDAAVSGLHKAGIVWGDVKAENVLVDQDNNAWVTDFGGGYTEGWVDKEMSGTMEGDMIVPIEHPGLQDYKMCK
;
A
#
# COMPACT_ATOMS: atom_id res chain seq x y z
N MET A 1 -11.79 -21.38 -26.58
CA MET A 1 -10.83 -20.29 -26.31
C MET A 1 -10.19 -20.63 -24.99
N ALA A 2 -8.85 -20.73 -24.93
CA ALA A 2 -8.19 -20.95 -23.65
C ALA A 2 -8.46 -19.71 -22.79
N GLU A 3 -8.92 -19.90 -21.57
CA GLU A 3 -9.20 -18.82 -20.64
C GLU A 3 -7.87 -18.19 -20.22
N THR A 4 -7.72 -16.87 -20.36
CA THR A 4 -6.50 -16.15 -19.96
C THR A 4 -6.24 -16.39 -18.48
N PRO A 5 -5.03 -16.79 -18.07
CA PRO A 5 -4.78 -17.10 -16.68
C PRO A 5 -4.92 -15.84 -15.82
N ARG A 6 -5.68 -15.93 -14.73
CA ARG A 6 -5.78 -14.85 -13.75
C ARG A 6 -4.42 -14.57 -13.08
N TYR A 7 -3.96 -13.34 -13.06
CA TYR A 7 -2.79 -12.88 -12.29
C TYR A 7 -2.94 -11.40 -11.97
N SER A 8 -2.08 -10.87 -11.10
CA SER A 8 -1.99 -9.43 -10.81
C SER A 8 -0.55 -8.95 -10.93
N ILE A 9 -0.32 -7.84 -11.62
CA ILE A 9 0.97 -7.16 -11.63
C ILE A 9 1.00 -6.26 -10.39
N GLU A 10 1.81 -6.61 -9.39
CA GLU A 10 1.88 -5.89 -8.12
C GLU A 10 2.73 -4.63 -8.20
N SER A 11 3.81 -4.69 -8.97
CA SER A 11 4.73 -3.57 -9.14
C SER A 11 5.55 -3.71 -10.41
N ILE A 12 5.90 -2.55 -10.97
CA ILE A 12 6.83 -2.44 -12.08
C ILE A 12 7.94 -1.49 -11.65
N LEU A 13 9.17 -1.98 -11.68
CA LEU A 13 10.35 -1.20 -11.34
C LEU A 13 11.14 -0.95 -12.62
N THR A 14 11.22 0.32 -13.02
CA THR A 14 12.09 0.79 -14.10
C THR A 14 13.20 1.66 -13.53
N ASN A 15 14.41 1.57 -14.07
CA ASN A 15 15.44 2.52 -13.68
C ASN A 15 15.23 3.87 -14.35
N ILE A 16 14.90 4.89 -13.56
CA ILE A 16 14.63 6.25 -14.03
C ILE A 16 15.94 7.07 -14.14
N ARG A 17 16.98 6.69 -13.39
CA ARG A 17 18.20 7.50 -13.23
C ARG A 17 19.44 6.95 -13.93
N SER A 18 19.38 5.75 -14.49
CA SER A 18 20.51 5.17 -15.21
C SER A 18 20.08 4.65 -16.59
N ASP A 19 21.01 4.72 -17.53
CA ASP A 19 20.85 4.22 -18.91
C ASP A 19 20.80 2.69 -19.01
N ASN A 20 20.69 1.97 -17.89
CA ASN A 20 20.66 0.51 -17.91
C ASN A 20 19.36 -0.08 -18.47
N HIS A 21 18.36 0.76 -18.80
CA HIS A 21 17.12 0.40 -19.51
C HIS A 21 16.43 -0.87 -19.02
N ASN A 22 16.63 -1.25 -17.76
CA ASN A 22 16.09 -2.48 -17.20
C ASN A 22 14.69 -2.23 -16.63
N ALA A 23 13.86 -3.25 -16.74
CA ALA A 23 12.54 -3.30 -16.11
C ALA A 23 12.38 -4.60 -15.31
N ARG A 24 11.67 -4.54 -14.19
CA ARG A 24 11.25 -5.71 -13.42
C ARG A 24 9.75 -5.65 -13.16
N PHE A 25 9.05 -6.73 -13.48
CA PHE A 25 7.66 -6.95 -13.14
C PHE A 25 7.57 -7.92 -11.97
N SER A 26 6.82 -7.56 -10.94
CA SER A 26 6.43 -8.48 -9.86
C SER A 26 4.99 -8.89 -10.09
N VAL A 27 4.76 -10.18 -10.31
CA VAL A 27 3.44 -10.70 -10.70
C VAL A 27 3.00 -11.74 -9.68
N ARG A 28 1.81 -11.58 -9.08
CA ARG A 28 1.24 -12.56 -8.15
C ARG A 28 0.19 -13.43 -8.83
N ARG A 29 0.27 -14.73 -8.53
CA ARG A 29 -0.75 -15.73 -8.89
C ARG A 29 -0.78 -16.83 -7.85
N ASN A 30 -1.97 -17.19 -7.38
CA ASN A 30 -2.19 -18.33 -6.48
C ASN A 30 -1.26 -18.30 -5.26
N GLY A 31 -1.09 -17.12 -4.65
CA GLY A 31 -0.23 -16.91 -3.49
C GLY A 31 1.28 -16.79 -3.80
N LYS A 32 1.72 -17.20 -5.00
CA LYS A 32 3.13 -17.16 -5.42
C LYS A 32 3.48 -15.90 -6.20
N VAL A 33 4.75 -15.49 -6.17
CA VAL A 33 5.23 -14.28 -6.86
C VAL A 33 6.27 -14.61 -7.93
N PHE A 34 6.15 -13.97 -9.08
CA PHE A 34 7.01 -14.12 -10.24
C PHE A 34 7.73 -12.80 -10.50
N TYR A 35 9.05 -12.81 -10.40
CA TYR A 35 9.91 -11.66 -10.68
C TYR A 35 10.48 -11.79 -12.09
N ILE A 36 9.90 -11.05 -13.03
CA ILE A 36 10.30 -11.07 -14.44
C ILE A 36 11.23 -9.88 -14.70
N ASN A 37 12.49 -10.15 -15.02
CA ASN A 37 13.47 -9.13 -15.35
C ASN A 37 13.65 -9.03 -16.87
N ILE A 38 13.68 -7.80 -17.37
CA ILE A 38 13.93 -7.49 -18.78
C ILE A 38 15.15 -6.58 -18.83
N SER A 39 16.13 -6.98 -19.62
CA SER A 39 17.37 -6.21 -19.81
C SER A 39 17.78 -6.25 -21.29
N PRO A 40 18.01 -5.09 -21.92
CA PRO A 40 18.54 -5.06 -23.29
C PRO A 40 19.88 -5.78 -23.46
N ALA A 41 20.63 -6.02 -22.38
CA ALA A 41 21.84 -6.83 -22.41
C ALA A 41 21.59 -8.30 -22.80
N GLN A 42 20.34 -8.79 -22.66
CA GLN A 42 19.93 -10.13 -23.05
C GLN A 42 19.31 -10.19 -24.46
N PHE A 43 19.36 -9.09 -25.22
CA PHE A 43 18.80 -9.03 -26.57
C PHE A 43 19.91 -9.32 -27.59
N ILE A 44 19.75 -10.42 -28.32
CA ILE A 44 20.73 -10.92 -29.29
C ILE A 44 20.08 -10.87 -30.67
N ASN A 45 20.72 -10.16 -31.61
CA ASN A 45 20.26 -10.00 -33.00
C ASN A 45 18.77 -9.59 -33.13
N SER A 46 18.30 -8.69 -32.26
CA SER A 46 16.87 -8.34 -32.17
C SER A 46 16.60 -6.83 -32.26
N PRO A 47 17.03 -6.12 -33.32
CA PRO A 47 16.86 -4.67 -33.43
C PRO A 47 15.39 -4.21 -33.36
N ASN A 48 14.45 -4.91 -34.00
CA ASN A 48 13.05 -4.48 -34.02
C ASN A 48 12.40 -4.62 -32.65
N MET A 49 12.65 -5.73 -31.96
CA MET A 49 12.14 -5.95 -30.62
C MET A 49 12.82 -5.02 -29.60
N THR A 50 14.09 -4.65 -29.83
CA THR A 50 14.78 -3.65 -29.01
C THR A 50 14.12 -2.29 -29.15
N GLU A 51 13.84 -1.82 -30.38
CA GLU A 51 13.13 -0.56 -30.62
C GLU A 51 11.74 -0.58 -29.97
N LYS A 52 10.99 -1.66 -30.17
CA LYS A 52 9.68 -1.86 -29.53
C LYS A 52 9.75 -1.79 -28.01
N TYR A 53 10.73 -2.48 -27.41
CA TYR A 53 10.94 -2.45 -25.96
C TYR A 53 11.27 -1.03 -25.45
N MET A 54 12.05 -0.24 -26.18
CA MET A 54 12.36 1.14 -25.78
C MET A 54 11.11 2.02 -25.74
N SER A 55 10.23 1.92 -26.74
CA SER A 55 8.95 2.64 -26.72
C SER A 55 8.05 2.21 -25.56
N TYR A 56 8.02 0.91 -25.25
CA TYR A 56 7.28 0.39 -24.09
C TYR A 56 7.89 0.86 -22.76
N LEU A 57 9.21 0.92 -22.67
CA LEU A 57 9.91 1.42 -21.48
C LEU A 57 9.62 2.90 -21.24
N GLU A 58 9.41 3.70 -22.28
CA GLU A 58 8.98 5.10 -22.14
C GLU A 58 7.60 5.21 -21.49
N VAL A 59 6.64 4.38 -21.90
CA VAL A 59 5.30 4.28 -21.26
C VAL A 59 5.43 3.93 -19.78
N LEU A 60 6.20 2.89 -19.46
CA LEU A 60 6.40 2.46 -18.07
C LEU A 60 7.09 3.55 -17.21
N LYS A 61 7.98 4.35 -17.81
CA LYS A 61 8.70 5.42 -17.11
C LYS A 61 7.84 6.67 -16.91
N SER A 62 6.96 7.02 -17.86
CA SER A 62 6.09 8.19 -17.73
C SER A 62 5.03 8.00 -16.64
N ARG A 63 4.61 6.74 -16.40
CA ARG A 63 3.45 6.39 -15.57
C ARG A 63 2.12 6.93 -16.13
N GLU A 64 2.11 7.31 -17.39
CA GLU A 64 0.89 7.65 -18.13
C GLU A 64 0.29 6.36 -18.71
N GLU A 65 -1.05 6.28 -18.74
CA GLU A 65 -1.75 5.13 -19.32
C GLU A 65 -1.49 4.97 -20.82
N VAL A 66 -1.20 6.09 -21.52
CA VAL A 66 -0.98 6.12 -22.97
C VAL A 66 0.13 7.10 -23.33
N ILE A 67 1.09 6.66 -24.15
CA ILE A 67 2.01 7.57 -24.87
C ILE A 67 1.87 7.33 -26.36
N GLY A 68 1.48 8.37 -27.10
CA GLY A 68 1.21 8.27 -28.53
C GLY A 68 0.04 7.31 -28.76
N ASP A 69 0.33 6.18 -29.41
CA ASP A 69 -0.65 5.13 -29.71
C ASP A 69 -0.45 3.84 -28.86
N ILE A 70 0.45 3.88 -27.85
CA ILE A 70 0.78 2.72 -27.02
C ILE A 70 0.11 2.87 -25.65
N TYR A 71 -0.71 1.89 -25.29
CA TYR A 71 -1.32 1.76 -23.97
C TYR A 71 -0.39 0.94 -23.06
N ASP A 72 -0.40 1.22 -21.76
CA ASP A 72 0.32 0.41 -20.77
C ASP A 72 -0.13 -1.07 -20.79
N THR A 73 -1.40 -1.32 -21.10
CA THR A 73 -1.95 -2.67 -21.31
C THR A 73 -1.28 -3.41 -22.47
N ASP A 74 -0.90 -2.72 -23.54
CA ASP A 74 -0.16 -3.33 -24.66
C ASP A 74 1.22 -3.82 -24.19
N VAL A 75 1.85 -3.07 -23.27
CA VAL A 75 3.11 -3.45 -22.64
C VAL A 75 2.91 -4.69 -21.78
N TYR A 76 1.86 -4.70 -20.94
CA TYR A 76 1.56 -5.83 -20.06
C TYR A 76 1.28 -7.11 -20.85
N GLU A 77 0.44 -7.05 -21.88
CA GLU A 77 0.14 -8.20 -22.74
C GLU A 77 1.41 -8.73 -23.43
N TRP A 78 2.25 -7.84 -23.95
CA TRP A 78 3.49 -8.24 -24.62
C TRP A 78 4.49 -8.90 -23.67
N VAL A 79 4.67 -8.35 -22.47
CA VAL A 79 5.57 -8.94 -21.46
C VAL A 79 5.03 -10.27 -20.98
N MET A 80 3.72 -10.37 -20.71
CA MET A 80 3.13 -11.53 -20.02
C MET A 80 2.89 -12.74 -20.93
N ALA A 81 2.60 -12.53 -22.21
CA ALA A 81 2.31 -13.60 -23.18
C ALA A 81 3.29 -14.80 -23.13
N PRO A 82 4.62 -14.64 -23.12
CA PRO A 82 5.54 -15.79 -23.02
C PRO A 82 5.52 -16.49 -21.65
N PHE A 83 5.10 -15.82 -20.58
CA PHE A 83 5.12 -16.37 -19.22
C PHE A 83 3.81 -17.03 -18.79
N GLU A 84 2.69 -16.73 -19.43
CA GLU A 84 1.37 -17.28 -19.07
C GLU A 84 1.36 -18.81 -18.87
N PRO A 85 1.93 -19.65 -19.76
CA PRO A 85 1.97 -21.10 -19.53
C PRO A 85 2.80 -21.49 -18.29
N LEU A 86 3.90 -20.77 -18.04
CA LEU A 86 4.79 -21.01 -16.91
C LEU A 86 4.13 -20.61 -15.58
N LEU A 87 3.33 -19.53 -15.59
CA LEU A 87 2.54 -19.13 -14.43
C LEU A 87 1.53 -20.21 -14.04
N VAL A 88 0.85 -20.79 -15.02
CA VAL A 88 -0.13 -21.87 -14.79
C VAL A 88 0.55 -23.15 -14.29
N GLU A 89 1.71 -23.50 -14.85
CA GLU A 89 2.48 -24.68 -14.47
C GLU A 89 3.03 -24.58 -13.03
N LEU A 90 3.63 -23.43 -12.68
CA LEU A 90 4.35 -23.26 -11.41
C LEU A 90 3.45 -22.82 -10.25
N ALA A 91 2.33 -22.17 -10.57
CA ALA A 91 1.30 -21.74 -9.62
C ALA A 91 -0.09 -22.17 -10.13
N PRO A 92 -0.38 -23.49 -10.12
CA PRO A 92 -1.71 -23.98 -10.46
C PRO A 92 -2.76 -23.47 -9.46
N PRO A 93 -4.06 -23.44 -9.83
CA PRO A 93 -5.13 -23.16 -8.89
C PRO A 93 -5.06 -24.08 -7.66
N PRO A 94 -5.47 -23.61 -6.48
CA PRO A 94 -5.51 -24.47 -5.30
C PRO A 94 -6.51 -25.62 -5.51
N ASP A 95 -6.20 -26.78 -4.93
CA ASP A 95 -7.06 -27.97 -4.98
C ASP A 95 -8.25 -27.90 -4.02
N CYS A 96 -8.33 -26.86 -3.19
CA CYS A 96 -9.41 -26.67 -2.22
C CYS A 96 -10.54 -25.77 -2.78
N PRO A 97 -11.77 -25.93 -2.24
CA PRO A 97 -12.86 -25.00 -2.52
C PRO A 97 -12.49 -23.55 -2.12
N PRO A 98 -13.02 -22.54 -2.83
CA PRO A 98 -12.80 -21.13 -2.51
C PRO A 98 -13.02 -20.76 -1.05
N GLU A 99 -14.03 -21.36 -0.40
CA GLU A 99 -14.42 -21.07 0.99
C GLU A 99 -13.38 -21.55 2.02
N GLU A 100 -12.49 -22.46 1.63
CA GLU A 100 -11.44 -23.00 2.48
C GLU A 100 -10.10 -22.25 2.32
N ILE A 101 -10.02 -21.32 1.36
CA ILE A 101 -8.81 -20.51 1.14
C ILE A 101 -8.60 -19.61 2.36
N LYS A 102 -7.49 -19.87 3.08
CA LYS A 102 -6.99 -19.04 4.17
C LYS A 102 -5.53 -18.76 3.93
N ILE A 103 -5.23 -17.50 3.63
CA ILE A 103 -3.87 -17.01 3.42
C ILE A 103 -3.50 -16.18 4.64
N THR A 104 -2.36 -16.50 5.24
CA THR A 104 -1.82 -15.72 6.35
C THR A 104 -1.08 -14.49 5.84
N LEU A 105 -0.87 -13.51 6.72
CA LEU A 105 -0.01 -12.38 6.40
C LEU A 105 1.43 -12.84 6.14
N GLN A 106 1.90 -13.88 6.84
CA GLN A 106 3.20 -14.51 6.59
C GLN A 106 3.32 -15.02 5.15
N ASP A 107 2.33 -15.79 4.67
CA ASP A 107 2.33 -16.33 3.30
C ASP A 107 2.34 -15.22 2.24
N HIS A 108 1.70 -14.10 2.55
CA HIS A 108 1.61 -12.96 1.64
C HIS A 108 2.91 -12.16 1.54
N ILE A 109 3.53 -11.88 2.69
CA ILE A 109 4.75 -11.07 2.84
C ILE A 109 6.01 -11.88 2.44
N PHE A 110 6.01 -13.18 2.71
CA PHE A 110 7.10 -14.11 2.38
C PHE A 110 6.61 -15.23 1.44
N PRO A 111 6.16 -14.89 0.21
CA PRO A 111 5.60 -15.87 -0.70
C PRO A 111 6.69 -16.79 -1.28
N GLU A 112 6.29 -18.00 -1.68
CA GLU A 112 7.08 -18.77 -2.63
C GLU A 112 7.23 -17.97 -3.92
N PHE A 113 8.43 -17.93 -4.48
CA PHE A 113 8.74 -17.07 -5.60
C PHE A 113 9.52 -17.77 -6.72
N PHE A 114 9.44 -17.19 -7.91
CA PHE A 114 10.21 -17.60 -9.08
C PHE A 114 10.84 -16.38 -9.75
N VAL A 115 12.09 -16.52 -10.18
CA VAL A 115 12.79 -15.47 -10.92
C VAL A 115 12.93 -15.87 -12.38
N PHE A 116 12.64 -14.92 -13.25
CA PHE A 116 12.73 -15.07 -14.68
C PHE A 116 13.53 -13.93 -15.30
N GLU A 117 14.20 -14.25 -16.40
CA GLU A 117 14.75 -13.29 -17.35
C GLU A 117 14.07 -13.48 -18.70
N LEU A 118 13.73 -12.37 -19.36
CA LEU A 118 13.23 -12.37 -20.72
C LEU A 118 14.42 -12.20 -21.69
N ASP A 119 14.86 -13.31 -22.28
CA ASP A 119 15.84 -13.27 -23.36
C ASP A 119 15.11 -12.96 -24.67
N ILE A 120 15.71 -12.15 -25.55
CA ILE A 120 15.17 -11.90 -26.89
C ILE A 120 16.23 -12.27 -27.91
N ILE A 121 16.01 -13.39 -28.61
CA ILE A 121 17.00 -13.97 -29.51
C ILE A 121 16.37 -14.11 -30.89
N ASP A 122 16.97 -13.43 -31.88
CA ASP A 122 16.50 -13.39 -33.26
C ASP A 122 15.02 -12.97 -33.35
N GLU A 123 14.67 -11.85 -32.69
CA GLU A 123 13.33 -11.25 -32.61
C GLU A 123 12.25 -12.11 -31.92
N LYS A 124 12.66 -13.12 -31.14
CA LYS A 124 11.73 -14.01 -30.41
C LYS A 124 11.91 -13.90 -28.91
N LEU A 125 10.79 -13.70 -28.21
CA LEU A 125 10.70 -13.70 -26.77
C LEU A 125 10.94 -15.11 -26.22
N ARG A 126 11.91 -15.25 -25.31
CA ARG A 126 12.29 -16.53 -24.69
C ARG A 126 12.38 -16.36 -23.18
N PRO A 127 11.36 -16.82 -22.42
CA PRO A 127 11.42 -16.78 -20.97
C PRO A 127 12.46 -17.80 -20.47
N ARG A 128 13.33 -17.39 -19.56
CA ARG A 128 14.31 -18.27 -18.91
C ARG A 128 14.18 -18.18 -17.40
N ARG A 129 13.99 -19.33 -16.75
CA ARG A 129 13.98 -19.41 -15.29
C ARG A 129 15.40 -19.26 -14.75
N VAL A 130 15.55 -18.41 -13.75
CA VAL A 130 16.79 -18.23 -12.98
C VAL A 130 16.55 -18.80 -11.59
N VAL A 131 17.40 -19.73 -11.17
CA VAL A 131 17.34 -20.30 -9.81
C VAL A 131 18.20 -19.42 -8.91
N VAL A 132 17.58 -18.83 -7.91
CA VAL A 132 18.24 -18.03 -6.88
C VAL A 132 17.78 -18.55 -5.51
N GLU A 133 18.67 -18.45 -4.52
CA GLU A 133 18.36 -18.88 -3.14
C GLU A 133 17.49 -17.85 -2.42
N ASP A 134 17.79 -16.56 -2.59
CA ASP A 134 17.10 -15.45 -1.93
C ASP A 134 16.14 -14.73 -2.86
N SER A 135 15.01 -14.27 -2.31
CA SER A 135 14.08 -13.41 -3.05
C SER A 135 14.76 -12.10 -3.46
N PRO A 136 14.59 -11.63 -4.71
CA PRO A 136 15.13 -10.35 -5.17
C PRO A 136 14.39 -9.15 -4.57
N VAL A 137 13.25 -9.37 -3.90
CA VAL A 137 12.50 -8.35 -3.16
C VAL A 137 12.31 -8.85 -1.74
N ARG A 138 12.78 -8.06 -0.78
CA ARG A 138 12.54 -8.30 0.64
C ARG A 138 11.39 -7.41 1.10
N PRO A 139 10.53 -7.91 2.00
CA PRO A 139 9.53 -7.05 2.62
C PRO A 139 10.23 -5.94 3.39
N SER A 140 9.56 -4.80 3.51
CA SER A 140 10.07 -3.69 4.30
C SER A 140 9.93 -4.04 5.78
N PHE A 141 11.00 -3.82 6.54
CA PHE A 141 11.03 -4.10 7.97
C PHE A 141 11.87 -3.06 8.71
N ILE A 142 11.64 -2.92 10.01
CA ILE A 142 12.42 -2.08 10.91
C ILE A 142 12.84 -2.91 12.11
N ARG A 143 14.06 -2.69 12.58
CA ARG A 143 14.53 -3.18 13.87
C ARG A 143 14.68 -2.01 14.83
N PHE A 144 14.11 -2.13 16.02
CA PHE A 144 14.36 -1.22 17.13
C PHE A 144 15.36 -1.83 18.13
N ASP A 145 15.91 -0.99 19.00
CA ASP A 145 16.71 -1.43 20.13
C ASP A 145 15.83 -2.10 21.21
N ASP A 146 16.45 -2.95 22.02
CA ASP A 146 15.76 -3.76 23.04
C ASP A 146 14.99 -2.87 24.03
N ASP A 147 15.57 -1.74 24.45
CA ASP A 147 14.91 -0.77 25.35
C ASP A 147 13.58 -0.25 24.76
N PHE A 148 13.54 0.00 23.45
CA PHE A 148 12.32 0.45 22.77
C PHE A 148 11.30 -0.68 22.62
N LEU A 149 11.74 -1.92 22.39
CA LEU A 149 10.84 -3.08 22.31
C LEU A 149 10.23 -3.40 23.67
N ASP A 150 11.03 -3.41 24.73
CA ASP A 150 10.57 -3.59 26.12
C ASP A 150 9.53 -2.53 26.49
N ASP A 151 9.75 -1.27 26.12
CA ASP A 151 8.78 -0.19 26.33
C ASP A 151 7.48 -0.43 25.55
N LEU A 152 7.58 -0.91 24.31
CA LEU A 152 6.45 -1.17 23.44
C LEU A 152 5.54 -2.29 24.00
N GLU A 153 6.12 -3.36 24.52
CA GLU A 153 5.40 -4.48 25.18
C GLU A 153 4.56 -4.04 26.38
N THR A 154 4.89 -2.90 27.01
CA THR A 154 4.13 -2.43 28.19
C THR A 154 2.73 -1.89 27.87
N TRP A 155 2.48 -1.51 26.62
CA TRP A 155 1.24 -0.81 26.25
C TRP A 155 0.61 -1.26 24.92
N THR A 156 1.31 -2.08 24.12
CA THR A 156 0.74 -2.64 22.88
C THR A 156 0.95 -4.15 22.80
N ALA A 157 0.25 -4.78 21.85
CA ALA A 157 0.38 -6.20 21.58
C ALA A 157 1.29 -6.48 20.38
N PHE A 158 1.93 -7.64 20.40
CA PHE A 158 2.78 -8.14 19.33
C PHE A 158 2.07 -9.31 18.66
N TYR A 159 1.97 -9.26 17.35
CA TYR A 159 1.30 -10.28 16.55
C TYR A 159 2.30 -10.96 15.62
N ASP A 160 2.30 -12.28 15.66
CA ASP A 160 3.00 -13.10 14.69
C ASP A 160 2.21 -13.07 13.36
N PRO A 161 2.85 -12.75 12.21
CA PRO A 161 2.20 -12.74 10.90
C PRO A 161 1.53 -14.07 10.50
N VAL A 162 1.93 -15.20 11.09
CA VAL A 162 1.29 -16.51 10.90
C VAL A 162 -0.13 -16.54 11.48
N GLY A 163 -0.37 -15.81 12.58
CA GLY A 163 -1.66 -15.73 13.26
C GLY A 163 -2.65 -14.76 12.61
N ILE A 164 -2.23 -14.01 11.60
CA ILE A 164 -3.02 -12.95 10.96
C ILE A 164 -3.54 -13.47 9.62
N ILE A 165 -4.86 -13.46 9.40
CA ILE A 165 -5.47 -13.94 8.16
C ILE A 165 -5.81 -12.76 7.25
N LEU A 166 -5.60 -12.91 5.94
CA LEU A 166 -6.01 -11.89 4.98
C LEU A 166 -7.53 -11.83 4.85
N GLY A 167 -8.09 -10.62 4.93
CA GLY A 167 -9.52 -10.38 4.87
C GLY A 167 -9.99 -9.88 3.50
N PHE A 168 -10.79 -10.70 2.81
CA PHE A 168 -11.38 -10.33 1.52
C PHE A 168 -12.86 -10.71 1.45
N LYS A 169 -13.63 -9.95 0.66
CA LYS A 169 -15.04 -10.27 0.35
C LYS A 169 -15.15 -11.57 -0.46
N ASP A 170 -14.22 -11.76 -1.39
CA ASP A 170 -14.02 -13.02 -2.12
C ASP A 170 -12.72 -13.65 -1.64
N PRO A 171 -12.73 -14.80 -0.94
CA PRO A 171 -11.52 -15.46 -0.46
C PRO A 171 -10.48 -15.74 -1.55
N ILE A 172 -10.90 -15.94 -2.82
CA ILE A 172 -9.98 -16.15 -3.93
C ILE A 172 -9.09 -14.92 -4.15
N ASP A 173 -9.57 -13.71 -3.85
CA ASP A 173 -8.79 -12.49 -4.04
C ASP A 173 -7.50 -12.48 -3.21
N ALA A 174 -7.46 -13.18 -2.07
CA ALA A 174 -6.27 -13.30 -1.22
C ALA A 174 -5.06 -13.93 -1.93
N LEU A 175 -5.32 -14.68 -3.00
CA LEU A 175 -4.30 -15.34 -3.80
C LEU A 175 -3.67 -14.43 -4.87
N PHE A 176 -4.27 -13.28 -5.14
CA PHE A 176 -3.90 -12.42 -6.27
C PHE A 176 -3.63 -10.97 -5.87
N LYS A 177 -4.30 -10.47 -4.84
CA LYS A 177 -4.33 -9.04 -4.49
C LYS A 177 -3.67 -8.80 -3.14
N PRO A 178 -3.10 -7.60 -2.93
CA PRO A 178 -2.72 -7.16 -1.59
C PRO A 178 -3.96 -6.96 -0.70
N PRO A 179 -3.88 -7.24 0.61
CA PRO A 179 -4.99 -7.08 1.53
C PRO A 179 -5.25 -5.61 1.85
N ASN A 180 -6.52 -5.20 1.77
CA ASN A 180 -6.98 -3.92 2.36
C ASN A 180 -7.37 -4.08 3.84
N MET A 181 -7.57 -5.32 4.28
CA MET A 181 -8.02 -5.68 5.61
C MET A 181 -7.36 -7.02 5.99
N VAL A 182 -7.04 -7.17 7.27
CA VAL A 182 -6.58 -8.41 7.88
C VAL A 182 -7.44 -8.73 9.11
N LEU A 183 -7.40 -9.99 9.52
CA LEU A 183 -8.19 -10.54 10.61
C LEU A 183 -7.25 -11.09 11.69
N ILE A 184 -7.46 -10.66 12.93
CA ILE A 184 -6.72 -11.12 14.11
C ILE A 184 -7.65 -11.79 15.11
N ASP A 185 -7.09 -12.32 16.21
CA ASP A 185 -7.83 -12.92 17.33
C ASP A 185 -8.82 -14.01 16.90
N ASN A 186 -8.36 -14.99 16.12
CA ASN A 186 -9.21 -16.04 15.52
C ASN A 186 -10.33 -15.47 14.64
N CYS A 187 -10.01 -14.45 13.85
CA CYS A 187 -10.92 -13.78 12.92
C CYS A 187 -12.07 -13.02 13.60
N GLN A 188 -11.84 -12.50 14.81
CA GLN A 188 -12.84 -11.71 15.53
C GLN A 188 -12.69 -10.21 15.33
N THR A 189 -11.48 -9.75 14.99
CA THR A 189 -11.18 -8.33 14.86
C THR A 189 -10.65 -8.03 13.46
N GLU A 190 -11.27 -7.05 12.80
CA GLU A 190 -10.85 -6.53 11.50
C GLU A 190 -9.86 -5.38 11.70
N CYS A 191 -8.70 -5.47 11.05
CA CYS A 191 -7.64 -4.48 11.13
C CYS A 191 -7.16 -4.05 9.73
N PHE A 192 -6.67 -2.83 9.63
CA PHE A 192 -5.86 -2.39 8.50
C PHE A 192 -4.38 -2.69 8.81
N PHE A 193 -3.71 -3.42 7.92
CA PHE A 193 -2.27 -3.65 8.02
C PHE A 193 -1.52 -2.53 7.29
N LYS A 194 -0.73 -1.74 8.04
CA LYS A 194 0.12 -0.67 7.50
C LYS A 194 1.58 -1.17 7.45
N PRO A 195 2.15 -1.50 6.27
CA PRO A 195 3.54 -1.93 6.17
C PRO A 195 4.52 -0.84 6.61
N CYS A 196 5.64 -1.25 7.20
CA CYS A 196 6.70 -0.33 7.60
C CYS A 196 7.48 0.19 6.39
N THR A 197 7.30 1.46 5.99
CA THR A 197 8.06 2.05 4.88
C THR A 197 9.23 2.93 5.33
N SER A 198 9.22 3.42 6.58
CA SER A 198 10.22 4.32 7.14
C SER A 198 10.39 4.14 8.64
N GLY A 199 11.63 3.89 9.07
CA GLY A 199 12.01 3.77 10.49
C GLY A 199 11.63 4.98 11.34
N VAL A 200 11.79 6.18 10.77
CA VAL A 200 11.52 7.44 11.46
C VAL A 200 10.02 7.66 11.63
N GLN A 201 9.23 7.45 10.57
CA GLN A 201 7.78 7.66 10.61
C GLN A 201 7.10 6.66 11.54
N ILE A 202 7.46 5.37 11.46
CA ILE A 202 6.88 4.35 12.35
C ILE A 202 7.22 4.62 13.82
N LYS A 203 8.46 5.04 14.11
CA LYS A 203 8.84 5.40 15.48
C LYS A 203 8.04 6.60 16.01
N GLN A 204 7.79 7.60 15.16
CA GLN A 204 6.97 8.76 15.52
C GLN A 204 5.51 8.35 15.73
N GLU A 205 4.96 7.53 14.83
CA GLU A 205 3.59 7.03 14.88
C GLU A 205 3.32 6.23 16.16
N LEU A 206 4.22 5.29 16.51
CA LEU A 206 4.13 4.52 17.75
C LEU A 206 4.19 5.40 19.00
N LYS A 207 5.04 6.45 19.01
CA LYS A 207 5.09 7.40 20.13
C LYS A 207 3.77 8.16 20.27
N THR A 208 3.19 8.62 19.18
CA THR A 208 1.90 9.31 19.20
C THR A 208 0.79 8.38 19.70
N TYR A 209 0.74 7.14 19.21
CA TYR A 209 -0.21 6.13 19.69
C TYR A 209 -0.08 5.84 21.18
N LYS A 210 1.15 5.77 21.71
CA LYS A 210 1.39 5.61 23.14
C LYS A 210 0.77 6.75 23.96
N LEU A 211 0.91 7.99 23.48
CA LEU A 211 0.33 9.16 24.15
C LEU A 211 -1.21 9.14 24.09
N ILE A 212 -1.78 8.78 22.95
CA ILE A 212 -3.23 8.64 22.76
C ILE A 212 -3.80 7.59 23.72
N HIS A 213 -3.14 6.43 23.80
CA HIS A 213 -3.49 5.34 24.70
C HIS A 213 -3.42 5.77 26.17
N ALA A 214 -2.32 6.40 26.59
CA ALA A 214 -2.15 6.90 27.95
C ALA A 214 -3.19 7.96 28.34
N ALA A 215 -3.67 8.75 27.38
CA ALA A 215 -4.73 9.73 27.57
C ALA A 215 -6.15 9.11 27.53
N GLY A 216 -6.30 7.84 27.14
CA GLY A 216 -7.58 7.15 27.04
C GLY A 216 -8.49 7.70 25.94
N LEU A 217 -7.90 8.32 24.91
CA LEU A 217 -8.65 8.97 23.82
C LEU A 217 -9.22 7.98 22.81
N ASP A 218 -8.67 6.77 22.73
CA ASP A 218 -9.06 5.73 21.77
C ASP A 218 -10.56 5.37 21.85
N SER A 219 -11.17 5.43 23.02
CA SER A 219 -12.60 5.08 23.17
C SER A 219 -13.56 6.27 23.06
N GLN A 220 -13.03 7.49 22.91
CA GLN A 220 -13.81 8.72 23.07
C GLN A 220 -13.97 9.53 21.78
N LEU A 221 -13.09 9.30 20.80
CA LEU A 221 -12.96 10.10 19.59
C LEU A 221 -12.84 9.20 18.36
N ASN A 222 -13.22 9.72 17.19
CA ASN A 222 -13.04 9.03 15.91
C ASN A 222 -11.57 9.12 15.46
N LEU A 223 -10.69 8.45 16.19
CA LEU A 223 -9.28 8.31 15.86
C LEU A 223 -9.05 6.91 15.30
N CYS A 224 -8.15 6.75 14.35
CA CYS A 224 -7.62 5.43 14.04
C CYS A 224 -6.86 4.91 15.26
N HIS A 225 -7.05 3.66 15.67
CA HIS A 225 -6.41 3.06 16.84
C HIS A 225 -5.32 2.07 16.42
N LEU A 226 -4.36 1.85 17.31
CA LEU A 226 -3.37 0.80 17.19
C LEU A 226 -3.82 -0.42 17.99
N TYR A 227 -4.00 -1.56 17.33
CA TYR A 227 -4.22 -2.86 17.97
C TYR A 227 -2.91 -3.53 18.37
N GLY A 228 -1.85 -3.31 17.60
CA GLY A 228 -0.55 -3.91 17.85
C GLY A 228 0.44 -3.74 16.70
N VAL A 229 1.62 -4.31 16.90
CA VAL A 229 2.68 -4.38 15.89
C VAL A 229 2.80 -5.80 15.37
N VAL A 230 3.05 -5.93 14.06
CA VAL A 230 3.35 -7.23 13.44
C VAL A 230 4.86 -7.41 13.47
N MET A 231 5.31 -8.50 14.08
CA MET A 231 6.73 -8.81 14.27
C MET A 231 7.02 -10.25 13.84
N ASP A 232 8.14 -10.45 13.14
CA ASP A 232 8.59 -11.79 12.76
C ASP A 232 9.46 -12.46 13.85
N GLU A 233 9.85 -13.72 13.61
CA GLU A 233 10.70 -14.51 14.51
C GLU A 233 12.14 -13.96 14.70
N CYS A 234 12.53 -12.93 13.95
CA CYS A 234 13.83 -12.29 13.99
C CYS A 234 13.78 -10.90 14.67
N ASP A 235 12.71 -10.59 15.40
CA ASP A 235 12.44 -9.31 16.06
C ASP A 235 12.34 -8.12 15.08
N PHE A 236 12.00 -8.39 13.81
CA PHE A 236 11.75 -7.34 12.85
C PHE A 236 10.27 -6.96 12.83
N ILE A 237 10.01 -5.66 12.97
CA ILE A 237 8.67 -5.10 12.82
C ILE A 237 8.36 -4.96 11.33
N LEU A 238 7.32 -5.66 10.88
CA LEU A 238 6.85 -5.68 9.50
C LEU A 238 5.78 -4.61 9.23
N GLY A 239 5.03 -4.21 10.26
CA GLY A 239 3.96 -3.22 10.12
C GLY A 239 3.13 -3.00 11.39
N LEU A 240 2.13 -2.15 11.26
CA LEU A 240 1.16 -1.83 12.31
C LEU A 240 -0.20 -2.44 11.99
N LEU A 241 -0.93 -2.88 13.02
CA LEU A 241 -2.34 -3.26 12.93
C LEU A 241 -3.19 -2.12 13.46
N LEU A 242 -3.91 -1.49 12.55
CA LEU A 242 -4.70 -0.30 12.83
C LEU A 242 -6.21 -0.55 12.69
N THR A 243 -7.05 0.37 13.16
CA THR A 243 -8.50 0.35 12.87
C THR A 243 -8.77 0.21 11.39
N TYR A 244 -9.50 -0.85 11.02
CA TYR A 244 -10.05 -0.95 9.67
C TYR A 244 -11.23 -0.01 9.52
N ILE A 245 -11.10 1.00 8.66
CA ILE A 245 -12.16 1.95 8.34
C ILE A 245 -12.58 1.68 6.91
N ASP A 246 -13.75 1.06 6.71
CA ASP A 246 -14.28 0.83 5.36
C ASP A 246 -14.77 2.15 4.74
N SER A 247 -13.84 2.84 4.09
CA SER A 247 -14.08 4.06 3.32
C SER A 247 -14.40 3.79 1.85
N ARG A 248 -14.57 2.52 1.47
CA ARG A 248 -14.60 2.06 0.06
C ARG A 248 -13.37 2.50 -0.75
N GLY A 249 -12.23 2.67 -0.07
CA GLY A 249 -10.96 3.04 -0.68
C GLY A 249 -10.81 4.53 -1.00
N CYS A 250 -11.66 5.38 -0.43
CA CYS A 250 -11.75 6.80 -0.78
C CYS A 250 -11.52 7.70 0.45
N PRO A 251 -10.37 8.39 0.56
CA PRO A 251 -10.18 9.41 1.58
C PRO A 251 -11.10 10.61 1.35
N LEU A 252 -11.22 11.49 2.35
CA LEU A 252 -12.05 12.69 2.28
C LEU A 252 -11.74 13.56 1.06
N SER A 253 -10.49 13.62 0.61
CA SER A 253 -10.11 14.39 -0.58
C SER A 253 -10.79 13.96 -1.88
N THR A 254 -11.21 12.70 -1.96
CA THR A 254 -11.97 12.17 -3.11
C THR A 254 -13.48 12.45 -3.02
N LYS A 255 -13.98 12.76 -1.82
CA LYS A 255 -15.42 13.00 -1.58
C LYS A 255 -15.86 14.43 -1.89
N ILE A 256 -14.92 15.37 -1.94
CA ILE A 256 -15.20 16.79 -2.16
C ILE A 256 -14.74 17.14 -3.58
N GLU A 257 -15.64 17.26 -4.54
CA GLU A 257 -15.29 17.57 -5.93
C GLU A 257 -15.09 19.09 -6.14
N ALA A 258 -14.02 19.48 -6.83
CA ALA A 258 -13.74 20.88 -7.10
C ALA A 258 -14.75 21.40 -8.14
N GLY A 259 -15.61 22.33 -7.75
CA GLY A 259 -16.59 22.98 -8.64
C GLY A 259 -18.05 22.60 -8.40
N TYR A 260 -18.34 21.58 -7.60
CA TYR A 260 -19.69 21.23 -7.17
C TYR A 260 -19.88 21.61 -5.70
N THR A 261 -20.39 22.82 -5.46
CA THR A 261 -20.53 23.38 -4.09
C THR A 261 -21.57 22.66 -3.22
N ASP A 262 -22.41 21.82 -3.83
CA ASP A 262 -23.55 21.17 -3.17
C ASP A 262 -23.33 19.68 -2.91
N GLU A 263 -22.24 19.08 -3.42
CA GLU A 263 -21.89 17.68 -3.19
C GLU A 263 -20.53 17.56 -2.49
N PRO A 264 -20.46 16.90 -1.30
CA PRO A 264 -21.57 16.34 -0.54
C PRO A 264 -22.40 17.44 0.15
N PRO A 265 -23.64 17.15 0.60
CA PRO A 265 -24.52 18.11 1.23
C PRO A 265 -23.85 18.88 2.37
N VAL A 266 -24.18 20.17 2.52
CA VAL A 266 -23.61 21.06 3.56
C VAL A 266 -23.66 20.41 4.95
N ALA A 267 -24.82 19.85 5.33
CA ALA A 267 -25.00 19.20 6.63
C ALA A 267 -24.02 18.02 6.86
N LEU A 268 -23.63 17.33 5.79
CA LEU A 268 -22.66 16.23 5.87
C LEU A 268 -21.24 16.76 6.05
N ARG A 269 -20.88 17.85 5.35
CA ARG A 269 -19.61 18.54 5.56
C ARG A 269 -19.50 19.08 6.98
N GLU A 270 -20.56 19.69 7.49
CA GLU A 270 -20.65 20.18 8.88
C GLU A 270 -20.48 19.04 9.89
N LYS A 271 -21.10 17.88 9.65
CA LYS A 271 -20.89 16.68 10.48
C LYS A 271 -19.41 16.27 10.50
N TRP A 272 -18.78 16.17 9.33
CA TRP A 272 -17.37 15.78 9.24
C TRP A 272 -16.44 16.79 9.89
N MET A 273 -16.65 18.10 9.67
CA MET A 273 -15.90 19.16 10.33
C MET A 273 -16.03 19.06 11.85
N GLY A 274 -17.24 18.85 12.37
CA GLY A 274 -17.46 18.68 13.81
C GLY A 274 -16.74 17.46 14.39
N GLN A 275 -16.69 16.35 13.65
CA GLN A 275 -15.97 15.14 14.08
C GLN A 275 -14.45 15.32 14.05
N ILE A 276 -13.92 15.96 13.00
CA ILE A 276 -12.49 16.28 12.88
C ILE A 276 -12.09 17.27 13.99
N ASP A 277 -12.85 18.33 14.20
CA ASP A 277 -12.59 19.33 15.25
C ASP A 277 -12.63 18.71 16.65
N ALA A 278 -13.61 17.84 16.92
CA ALA A 278 -13.68 17.12 18.19
C ALA A 278 -12.45 16.22 18.41
N ALA A 279 -12.01 15.50 17.37
CA ALA A 279 -10.83 14.64 17.41
C ALA A 279 -9.54 15.45 17.67
N VAL A 280 -9.29 16.48 16.86
CA VAL A 280 -8.09 17.33 16.96
C VAL A 280 -8.07 18.10 18.29
N SER A 281 -9.19 18.72 18.67
CA SER A 281 -9.31 19.40 19.98
C SER A 281 -9.07 18.44 21.14
N GLY A 282 -9.51 17.18 21.03
CA GLY A 282 -9.26 16.15 22.03
C GLY A 282 -7.79 15.81 22.17
N LEU A 283 -7.07 15.63 21.05
CA LEU A 283 -5.62 15.43 21.02
C LEU A 283 -4.88 16.62 21.66
N HIS A 284 -5.23 17.85 21.26
CA HIS A 284 -4.57 19.06 21.76
C HIS A 284 -4.76 19.26 23.26
N LYS A 285 -5.95 18.97 23.79
CA LYS A 285 -6.21 19.00 25.25
C LYS A 285 -5.32 18.02 26.02
N ALA A 286 -4.92 16.91 25.40
CA ALA A 286 -3.99 15.95 25.96
C ALA A 286 -2.50 16.29 25.68
N GLY A 287 -2.21 17.40 25.01
CA GLY A 287 -0.85 17.78 24.64
C GLY A 287 -0.30 17.07 23.41
N ILE A 288 -1.17 16.43 22.61
CA ILE A 288 -0.80 15.59 21.47
C ILE A 288 -1.04 16.37 20.18
N VAL A 289 -0.07 16.35 19.27
CA VAL A 289 -0.15 16.96 17.93
C VAL A 289 -0.44 15.88 16.91
N TRP A 290 -1.34 16.12 15.97
CA TRP A 290 -1.62 15.22 14.84
C TRP A 290 -0.48 15.29 13.81
N GLY A 291 -0.10 16.49 13.38
CA GLY A 291 1.19 16.77 12.76
C GLY A 291 1.31 16.48 11.26
N ASP A 292 0.26 16.00 10.60
CA ASP A 292 0.16 15.91 9.12
C ASP A 292 -1.28 16.10 8.66
N VAL A 293 -1.82 17.30 8.89
CA VAL A 293 -3.21 17.63 8.58
C VAL A 293 -3.41 17.76 7.07
N LYS A 294 -4.16 16.81 6.52
CA LYS A 294 -4.59 16.81 5.12
C LYS A 294 -5.82 15.95 4.91
N ALA A 295 -6.58 16.22 3.86
CA ALA A 295 -7.81 15.48 3.56
C ALA A 295 -7.55 14.00 3.18
N GLU A 296 -6.32 13.64 2.80
CA GLU A 296 -5.91 12.24 2.58
C GLU A 296 -5.84 11.44 3.88
N ASN A 297 -5.52 12.11 5.00
CA ASN A 297 -5.39 11.48 6.32
C ASN A 297 -6.72 11.45 7.08
N VAL A 298 -7.82 11.84 6.43
CA VAL A 298 -9.19 11.69 6.97
C VAL A 298 -9.94 10.65 6.13
N LEU A 299 -10.40 9.59 6.79
CA LEU A 299 -11.23 8.57 6.17
C LEU A 299 -12.69 8.77 6.56
N VAL A 300 -13.61 8.52 5.61
CA VAL A 300 -15.05 8.58 5.86
C VAL A 300 -15.61 7.16 5.78
N ASP A 301 -16.16 6.65 6.88
CA ASP A 301 -16.72 5.28 6.94
C ASP A 301 -18.09 5.15 6.23
N GLN A 302 -18.66 3.95 6.24
CA GLN A 302 -19.95 3.67 5.62
C GLN A 302 -21.14 4.41 6.27
N ASP A 303 -21.01 4.81 7.54
CA ASP A 303 -22.01 5.58 8.29
C ASP A 303 -21.79 7.10 8.17
N ASN A 304 -20.89 7.49 7.24
CA ASN A 304 -20.46 8.85 7.00
C ASN A 304 -19.89 9.54 8.25
N ASN A 305 -19.13 8.83 9.07
CA ASN A 305 -18.31 9.43 10.11
C ASN A 305 -16.91 9.69 9.58
N ALA A 306 -16.37 10.87 9.89
CA ALA A 306 -14.98 11.20 9.62
C ALA A 306 -14.09 10.66 10.75
N TRP A 307 -12.97 10.04 10.35
CA TRP A 307 -11.96 9.44 11.20
C TRP A 307 -10.60 10.07 10.90
N VAL A 308 -9.92 10.52 11.95
CA VAL A 308 -8.56 11.06 11.85
C VAL A 308 -7.57 9.90 11.88
N THR A 309 -6.69 9.85 10.88
CA THR A 309 -5.72 8.76 10.68
C THR A 309 -4.31 9.30 10.46
N ASP A 310 -3.33 8.39 10.39
CA ASP A 310 -1.92 8.65 10.12
C ASP A 310 -1.23 9.62 11.10
N PHE A 311 -0.57 9.04 12.11
CA PHE A 311 0.14 9.79 13.16
C PHE A 311 1.66 9.72 13.03
N GLY A 312 2.17 9.22 11.89
CA GLY A 312 3.61 9.18 11.61
C GLY A 312 4.22 10.55 11.35
N GLY A 313 3.38 11.57 11.21
CA GLY A 313 3.76 12.93 10.86
C GLY A 313 4.28 13.05 9.44
N GLY A 314 4.65 14.27 9.07
CA GLY A 314 5.13 14.56 7.73
C GLY A 314 5.01 16.04 7.42
N TYR A 315 5.54 16.43 6.27
CA TYR A 315 5.28 17.73 5.69
C TYR A 315 4.73 17.52 4.30
N THR A 316 3.47 17.91 4.11
CA THR A 316 2.85 17.96 2.78
C THR A 316 2.82 19.42 2.33
N GLU A 317 3.63 19.76 1.32
CA GLU A 317 3.68 21.12 0.76
C GLU A 317 2.29 21.54 0.27
N GLY A 318 1.87 22.76 0.61
CA GLY A 318 0.55 23.30 0.25
C GLY A 318 -0.59 23.07 1.25
N TRP A 319 -0.35 22.35 2.37
CA TRP A 319 -1.35 22.16 3.43
C TRP A 319 -1.09 22.97 4.69
N VAL A 320 0.17 23.10 5.08
CA VAL A 320 0.60 23.88 6.26
C VAL A 320 1.87 24.61 5.86
N ASP A 321 2.14 25.81 6.37
CA ASP A 321 3.48 26.40 6.22
C ASP A 321 4.52 25.51 6.90
N LYS A 322 5.71 25.40 6.32
CA LYS A 322 6.79 24.56 6.84
C LYS A 322 7.15 24.86 8.30
N GLU A 323 6.97 26.09 8.74
CA GLU A 323 7.22 26.55 10.12
C GLU A 323 6.13 26.13 11.11
N MET A 324 4.93 25.79 10.63
CA MET A 324 3.79 25.34 11.43
C MET A 324 3.55 23.82 11.31
N SER A 325 4.32 23.12 10.47
CA SER A 325 4.26 21.66 10.34
C SER A 325 4.66 20.98 11.66
N GLY A 326 3.83 20.05 12.13
CA GLY A 326 4.07 19.34 13.38
C GLY A 326 3.80 20.19 14.63
N THR A 327 2.96 21.23 14.55
CA THR A 327 2.52 22.02 15.73
C THR A 327 1.00 21.99 15.89
N MET A 328 0.52 22.32 17.09
CA MET A 328 -0.92 22.43 17.36
C MET A 328 -1.58 23.52 16.50
N GLU A 329 -0.87 24.62 16.25
CA GLU A 329 -1.36 25.70 15.39
C GLU A 329 -1.53 25.23 13.93
N GLY A 330 -0.60 24.40 13.44
CA GLY A 330 -0.72 23.77 12.12
C GLY A 330 -1.91 22.80 12.02
N ASP A 331 -2.27 22.17 13.14
CA ASP A 331 -3.41 21.25 13.20
C ASP A 331 -4.78 21.94 13.17
N MET A 332 -4.84 23.25 13.40
CA MET A 332 -6.09 24.02 13.36
C MET A 332 -6.62 24.26 11.94
N ILE A 333 -5.91 23.79 10.92
CA ILE A 333 -6.31 23.91 9.52
C ILE A 333 -7.50 22.99 9.24
N VAL A 334 -8.57 23.54 8.67
CA VAL A 334 -9.78 22.78 8.31
C VAL A 334 -9.57 22.10 6.95
N PRO A 335 -9.42 20.75 6.88
CA PRO A 335 -9.04 20.10 5.63
C PRO A 335 -10.08 20.22 4.51
N ILE A 336 -11.35 20.40 4.88
CA ILE A 336 -12.52 20.48 3.99
C ILE A 336 -12.56 21.80 3.21
N GLU A 337 -12.03 22.88 3.80
CA GLU A 337 -12.09 24.23 3.25
C GLU A 337 -10.73 24.72 2.74
N HIS A 338 -9.69 23.89 2.84
CA HIS A 338 -8.32 24.31 2.56
C HIS A 338 -8.03 24.44 1.05
N PRO A 339 -7.38 25.52 0.58
CA PRO A 339 -6.99 25.68 -0.82
C PRO A 339 -6.11 24.55 -1.36
N GLY A 340 -5.26 23.95 -0.50
CA GLY A 340 -4.42 22.80 -0.84
C GLY A 340 -5.22 21.57 -1.34
N LEU A 341 -6.51 21.47 -1.00
CA LEU A 341 -7.42 20.47 -1.55
C LEU A 341 -7.66 20.66 -3.06
N GLN A 342 -7.63 21.91 -3.56
CA GLN A 342 -7.77 22.24 -4.99
C GLN A 342 -6.45 22.07 -5.74
N ASP A 343 -5.34 22.53 -5.16
CA ASP A 343 -4.01 22.44 -5.79
C ASP A 343 -3.54 20.98 -5.95
N TYR A 344 -3.85 20.12 -4.97
CA TYR A 344 -3.51 18.69 -5.03
C TYR A 344 -4.22 17.94 -6.17
N LYS A 345 -5.40 18.41 -6.61
CA LYS A 345 -6.13 17.84 -7.75
C LYS A 345 -5.58 18.24 -9.11
N MET A 346 -4.84 19.35 -9.20
CA MET A 346 -4.19 19.76 -10.46
C MET A 346 -2.84 19.04 -10.70
N CYS A 347 -2.27 18.41 -9.66
CA CYS A 347 -0.95 17.78 -9.72
C CYS A 347 -0.97 16.25 -9.86
N LYS A 348 -2.14 15.61 -10.02
CA LYS A 348 -2.25 14.17 -10.25
C LYS A 348 -2.80 13.84 -11.62
#